data_AF-A0A7I8KI72-F1
#
_entry.id   AF-A0A7I8KI72-F1
#
_cell.length_a   1.000
_cell.length_b   1.000
_cell.length_c   1.000
_cell.angle_alpha   90.00
_cell.angle_beta   90.00
_cell.angle_gamma   90.00
#
_symmetry.space_group_name_H-M   'P 1'
#
loop_
_entity.id
_entity.type
_entity.pdbx_description
1 polymer ?
#
loop_
_entity_poly.entity_id
_entity_poly.type
_entity_poly.pdbx_seq_one_letter_code
_entity_poly.pdbx_strand_id
1 'polypeptide(L)'
;MYVYEINEGDRESPVYLRFSPKQTQNALGDLVPFTNKVYHGSMEKRLGITAGICVLIQHVPERGGDRYEAIYSFYFGEYGHLAVQGPYLTYEDSYLAVTGGSGVFAGARGQVKLQQLIFPVKLFYTFYLEGIPPLPQELLGRPLHPSPHAEPTPAARACEPHATINNYTN
;
A
#
# COMPACT_ATOMS: atom_id res chain seq x y z
N MET A 1 -11.49 2.87 6.11
CA MET A 1 -10.92 3.73 5.05
C MET A 1 -10.45 2.85 3.90
N TYR A 2 -10.64 3.25 2.64
CA TYR A 2 -10.33 2.44 1.46
C TYR A 2 -9.31 3.17 0.58
N VAL A 3 -8.26 2.47 0.15
CA VAL A 3 -7.23 3.06 -0.71
C VAL A 3 -6.74 2.05 -1.74
N TYR A 4 -6.29 2.55 -2.88
CA TYR A 4 -5.53 1.80 -3.87
C TYR A 4 -4.06 2.17 -3.77
N GLU A 5 -3.19 1.16 -3.88
CA GLU A 5 -1.76 1.34 -4.07
C GLU A 5 -1.41 0.90 -5.49
N ILE A 6 -0.75 1.78 -6.24
CA ILE A 6 -0.43 1.58 -7.65
C ILE A 6 1.04 1.85 -7.89
N ASN A 7 1.73 0.86 -8.42
CA ASN A 7 3.04 1.04 -9.03
C ASN A 7 2.85 1.49 -10.48
N GLU A 8 3.13 2.75 -10.78
CA GLU A 8 3.02 3.31 -12.14
C GLU A 8 4.32 3.17 -12.95
N GLY A 9 5.32 2.47 -12.42
CA GLY A 9 6.60 2.24 -13.09
C GLY A 9 7.52 3.47 -13.15
N ASP A 10 7.20 4.53 -12.39
CA ASP A 10 7.85 5.84 -12.45
C ASP A 10 8.60 6.24 -11.17
N ARG A 11 8.87 5.27 -10.27
CA ARG A 11 9.49 5.52 -8.95
C ARG A 11 10.70 4.64 -8.64
N GLU A 12 11.29 4.01 -9.65
CA GLU A 12 12.42 3.07 -9.48
C GLU A 12 12.11 1.97 -8.43
N SER A 13 10.84 1.56 -8.35
CA SER A 13 10.30 0.68 -7.32
C SER A 13 9.56 -0.51 -7.95
N PRO A 14 9.62 -1.71 -7.33
CA PRO A 14 10.46 -2.05 -6.18
C PRO A 14 11.93 -2.25 -6.58
N VAL A 15 12.84 -2.22 -5.60
CA VAL A 15 14.23 -2.67 -5.78
C VAL A 15 14.38 -4.06 -5.16
N TYR A 16 14.69 -5.08 -5.96
CA TYR A 16 14.92 -6.42 -5.45
C TYR A 16 16.40 -6.63 -5.10
N LEU A 17 16.71 -6.73 -3.81
CA LEU A 17 18.06 -6.97 -3.29
C LEU A 17 18.23 -8.46 -2.99
N ARG A 18 18.92 -9.17 -3.91
CA ARG A 18 19.19 -10.61 -3.82
C ARG A 18 20.38 -10.90 -2.88
N PHE A 19 20.12 -10.85 -1.58
CA PHE A 19 21.13 -11.09 -0.54
C PHE A 19 21.25 -12.56 -0.13
N SER A 20 20.26 -13.39 -0.45
CA SER A 20 20.33 -14.81 -0.17
C SER A 20 21.51 -15.46 -0.90
N PRO A 21 22.27 -16.38 -0.26
CA PRO A 21 23.27 -17.19 -0.96
C PRO A 21 22.68 -18.01 -2.11
N LYS A 22 21.37 -18.29 -2.09
CA LYS A 22 20.64 -18.95 -3.17
C LYS A 22 20.35 -17.95 -4.29
N GLN A 23 21.37 -17.67 -5.09
CA GLN A 23 21.29 -16.67 -6.16
C GLN A 23 20.37 -17.05 -7.33
N THR A 24 19.91 -18.30 -7.42
CA THR A 24 19.09 -18.82 -8.52
C THR A 24 17.58 -18.79 -8.28
N GLN A 25 17.13 -18.52 -7.04
CA GLN A 25 15.71 -18.50 -6.69
C GLN A 25 15.43 -17.52 -5.56
N ASN A 26 14.17 -17.13 -5.40
CA ASN A 26 13.75 -16.34 -4.26
C ASN A 26 13.98 -17.15 -2.97
N ALA A 27 14.64 -16.54 -1.98
CA ALA A 27 14.97 -17.22 -0.73
C ALA A 27 15.07 -16.28 0.48
N LEU A 28 14.93 -16.85 1.67
CA LEU A 28 14.98 -16.14 2.95
C LEU A 28 16.15 -15.14 3.00
N GLY A 29 15.83 -13.91 3.37
CA GLY A 29 16.80 -12.83 3.53
C GLY A 29 16.96 -11.90 2.33
N ASP A 30 16.34 -12.21 1.18
CA ASP A 30 16.19 -11.22 0.11
C ASP A 30 15.33 -10.05 0.62
N LEU A 31 15.73 -8.83 0.26
CA LEU A 31 15.07 -7.60 0.71
C LEU A 31 14.47 -6.86 -0.47
N VAL A 32 13.30 -6.25 -0.25
CA VAL A 32 12.58 -5.51 -1.28
C VAL A 32 12.14 -4.16 -0.72
N PRO A 33 13.00 -3.12 -0.74
CA PRO A 33 12.55 -1.75 -0.55
C PRO A 33 11.58 -1.34 -1.66
N PHE A 34 10.53 -0.60 -1.31
CA PHE A 34 9.53 -0.16 -2.26
C PHE A 34 8.87 1.17 -1.87
N THR A 35 8.35 1.86 -2.89
CA THR A 35 7.44 2.99 -2.76
C THR A 35 6.50 3.05 -3.96
N ASN A 36 5.19 3.11 -3.71
CA ASN A 36 4.16 3.17 -4.75
C ASN A 36 3.22 4.36 -4.50
N LYS A 37 2.42 4.75 -5.50
CA LYS A 37 1.45 5.83 -5.36
C LYS A 37 0.21 5.33 -4.62
N VAL A 38 -0.38 6.17 -3.77
CA VAL A 38 -1.62 5.88 -3.05
C VAL A 38 -2.73 6.77 -3.57
N TYR A 39 -3.83 6.12 -3.94
CA TYR A 39 -5.05 6.75 -4.42
C TYR A 39 -6.20 6.46 -3.48
N HIS A 40 -7.15 7.37 -3.52
CA HIS A 40 -8.41 7.26 -2.83
C HIS A 40 -9.19 6.02 -3.29
N GLY A 41 -10.04 5.42 -2.44
CA GLY A 41 -10.84 4.24 -2.79
C GLY A 41 -11.79 4.45 -3.97
N SER A 42 -12.16 5.69 -4.27
CA SER A 42 -12.94 6.07 -5.46
C SER A 42 -12.09 6.21 -6.72
N MET A 43 -10.75 6.13 -6.62
CA MET A 43 -9.79 6.39 -7.69
C MET A 43 -9.76 7.85 -8.22
N GLU A 44 -10.50 8.77 -7.60
CA GLU A 44 -10.62 10.16 -8.08
C GLU A 44 -9.61 11.14 -7.49
N LYS A 45 -8.88 10.75 -6.43
CA LYS A 45 -7.89 11.60 -5.77
C LYS A 45 -6.57 10.88 -5.54
N ARG A 46 -5.45 11.55 -5.84
CA ARG A 46 -4.11 11.15 -5.37
C ARG A 46 -3.93 11.58 -3.92
N LEU A 47 -3.62 10.62 -3.06
CA LEU A 47 -3.47 10.82 -1.61
C LEU A 47 -2.00 10.93 -1.20
N GLY A 48 -1.14 10.09 -1.76
CA GLY A 48 0.27 10.14 -1.40
C GLY A 48 1.05 8.94 -1.89
N ILE A 49 1.82 8.30 -1.00
CA ILE A 49 2.66 7.14 -1.31
C ILE A 49 2.63 6.08 -0.20
N THR A 50 2.98 4.85 -0.56
CA THR A 50 3.55 3.89 0.39
C THR A 50 5.06 4.03 0.41
N ALA A 51 5.69 3.74 1.54
CA ALA A 51 7.15 3.58 1.60
C ALA A 51 7.54 2.60 2.70
N GLY A 52 8.42 1.65 2.38
CA GLY A 52 8.95 0.71 3.36
C GLY A 52 9.72 -0.42 2.71
N ILE A 53 9.70 -1.57 3.38
CA ILE A 53 10.50 -2.73 3.01
C ILE A 53 9.74 -4.03 3.23
N CYS A 54 9.96 -4.98 2.32
CA CYS A 54 9.56 -6.37 2.48
C CYS A 54 10.80 -7.24 2.68
N VAL A 55 10.74 -8.16 3.63
CA VAL A 55 11.74 -9.20 3.86
C VAL A 55 11.17 -10.51 3.35
N LEU A 56 11.83 -11.16 2.40
CA LEU A 56 11.39 -12.45 1.90
C LEU A 56 11.58 -13.50 2.99
N ILE A 57 10.50 -14.20 3.35
CA ILE A 57 10.50 -15.27 4.36
C ILE A 57 10.61 -16.63 3.68
N GLN A 58 9.84 -16.86 2.63
CA GLN A 58 9.77 -18.17 1.98
C GLN A 58 9.23 -18.03 0.55
N HIS A 59 9.90 -18.69 -0.40
CA HIS A 59 9.32 -19.01 -1.69
C HIS A 59 8.42 -20.25 -1.57
N VAL A 60 7.22 -20.19 -2.14
CA VAL A 60 6.14 -21.18 -2.01
C VAL A 60 5.76 -21.70 -3.40
N PRO A 61 6.54 -22.64 -3.99
CA PRO A 61 6.34 -23.11 -5.36
C PRO A 61 4.94 -23.63 -5.65
N GLU A 62 4.35 -24.36 -4.69
CA GLU A 62 3.02 -24.96 -4.80
C GLU A 62 1.89 -23.93 -4.94
N ARG A 63 2.16 -22.66 -4.56
CA ARG A 63 1.24 -21.54 -4.72
C ARG A 63 1.68 -20.55 -5.80
N GLY A 64 2.81 -20.83 -6.47
CA GLY A 64 3.38 -19.96 -7.50
C GLY A 64 3.73 -18.56 -6.98
N GLY A 65 4.21 -18.44 -5.74
CA GLY A 65 4.49 -17.14 -5.16
C GLY A 65 5.35 -17.16 -3.91
N ASP A 66 5.36 -16.04 -3.20
CA ASP A 66 6.28 -15.76 -2.10
C ASP A 66 5.53 -15.24 -0.87
N ARG A 67 6.07 -15.53 0.31
CA ARG A 67 5.67 -14.93 1.58
C ARG A 67 6.72 -13.91 2.01
N TYR A 68 6.29 -12.68 2.23
CA TYR A 68 7.09 -11.60 2.80
C TYR A 68 6.59 -11.19 4.18
N GLU A 69 7.49 -10.72 5.03
CA GLU A 69 7.18 -9.85 6.17
C GLU A 69 7.38 -8.41 5.71
N ALA A 70 6.33 -7.59 5.80
CA ALA A 70 6.32 -6.22 5.31
C ALA A 70 6.25 -5.23 6.47
N ILE A 71 7.06 -4.18 6.40
CA ILE A 71 7.07 -3.05 7.35
C ILE A 71 7.09 -1.77 6.52
N TYR A 72 6.00 -1.02 6.55
CA TYR A 72 5.85 0.15 5.70
C TYR A 72 4.79 1.11 6.21
N SER A 73 4.77 2.30 5.62
CA SER A 73 3.81 3.36 5.96
C SER A 73 3.05 3.85 4.73
N PHE A 74 1.83 4.32 4.94
CA PHE A 74 1.00 5.04 3.99
C PHE A 74 1.01 6.52 4.36
N TYR A 75 1.46 7.38 3.45
CA TYR A 75 1.53 8.82 3.63
C TYR A 75 0.36 9.50 2.94
N PHE A 76 -0.29 10.42 3.66
CA PHE A 76 -1.49 11.13 3.23
C PHE A 76 -1.28 12.65 3.29
N GLY A 77 -0.12 13.13 2.83
CA GLY A 77 0.20 14.57 2.84
C GLY A 77 0.13 15.16 4.24
N GLU A 78 -0.55 16.31 4.38
CA GLU A 78 -0.70 17.02 5.67
C GLU A 78 -1.54 16.26 6.70
N TYR A 79 -2.35 15.28 6.26
CA TYR A 79 -3.17 14.50 7.17
C TYR A 79 -2.33 13.57 8.06
N GLY A 80 -1.09 13.28 7.68
CA GLY A 80 -0.18 12.40 8.40
C GLY A 80 0.01 11.06 7.70
N HIS A 81 0.34 10.03 8.48
CA HIS A 81 0.59 8.69 7.95
C HIS A 81 -0.01 7.60 8.84
N LEU A 82 -0.18 6.41 8.27
CA LEU A 82 -0.45 5.16 8.98
C LEU A 82 0.74 4.22 8.79
N ALA A 83 1.19 3.58 9.87
CA ALA A 83 2.23 2.55 9.83
C ALA A 83 1.59 1.16 9.94
N VAL A 84 2.12 0.21 9.17
CA VAL A 84 1.64 -1.17 9.17
C VAL A 84 2.79 -2.17 9.22
N GLN A 85 2.49 -3.33 9.79
CA GLN A 85 3.42 -4.46 9.83
C GLN A 85 2.67 -5.78 9.67
N GLY A 86 3.22 -6.71 8.91
CA GLY A 86 2.71 -8.08 8.85
C GLY A 86 2.93 -8.77 7.50
N PRO A 87 2.19 -9.85 7.23
CA PRO A 87 2.42 -10.68 6.06
C PRO A 87 1.97 -9.99 4.77
N TYR A 88 2.82 -10.01 3.75
CA TYR A 88 2.44 -9.81 2.35
C TYR A 88 2.62 -11.14 1.60
N LEU A 89 1.51 -11.66 1.08
CA LEU A 89 1.46 -12.94 0.38
C LEU A 89 1.14 -12.67 -1.09
N THR A 90 2.03 -13.06 -2.01
CA THR A 90 1.83 -12.74 -3.45
C THR A 90 0.75 -13.60 -4.12
N TYR A 91 0.12 -14.50 -3.37
CA TYR A 91 -0.81 -15.52 -3.87
C TYR A 91 -2.18 -15.49 -3.17
N GLU A 92 -2.38 -14.64 -2.16
CA GLU A 92 -3.69 -14.49 -1.48
C GLU A 92 -3.81 -13.18 -0.69
N ASP A 93 -5.05 -12.84 -0.34
CA ASP A 93 -5.35 -11.74 0.58
C ASP A 93 -4.71 -11.98 1.97
N SER A 94 -4.31 -10.91 2.63
CA SER A 94 -3.70 -10.96 3.97
C SER A 94 -4.20 -9.81 4.85
N TYR A 95 -3.92 -9.91 6.15
CA TYR A 95 -4.18 -8.85 7.11
C TYR A 95 -2.87 -8.43 7.76
N LEU A 96 -2.61 -7.12 7.78
CA LEU A 96 -1.49 -6.51 8.47
C LEU A 96 -1.99 -5.75 9.69
N ALA A 97 -1.16 -5.67 10.73
CA ALA A 97 -1.43 -4.85 11.90
C ALA A 97 -1.27 -3.37 11.53
N VAL A 98 -2.20 -2.52 11.97
CA VAL A 98 -2.00 -1.07 12.02
C VAL A 98 -1.28 -0.76 13.32
N THR A 99 -0.02 -0.37 13.23
CA THR A 99 0.88 -0.21 14.39
C THR A 99 0.88 1.21 14.96
N GLY A 100 0.32 2.17 14.23
CA GLY A 100 0.23 3.55 14.65
C GLY A 100 -0.05 4.51 13.50
N GLY A 101 -0.01 5.79 13.81
CA GLY A 101 -0.09 6.85 12.82
C GLY A 101 0.26 8.22 13.39
N SER A 102 0.25 9.24 12.53
CA SER A 102 0.46 10.65 12.89
C SER A 102 -0.66 11.54 12.36
N GLY A 103 -0.68 12.81 12.79
CA GLY A 103 -1.69 13.77 12.33
C GLY A 103 -3.10 13.31 12.72
N VAL A 104 -4.02 13.23 11.74
CA VAL A 104 -5.39 12.75 11.98
C VAL A 104 -5.45 11.28 12.37
N PHE A 105 -4.35 10.54 12.16
CA PHE A 105 -4.20 9.13 12.51
C PHE A 105 -3.44 8.92 13.83
N ALA A 106 -3.14 9.98 14.60
CA ALA A 106 -2.44 9.85 15.87
C ALA A 106 -3.25 8.99 16.86
N GLY A 107 -2.66 7.87 17.31
CA GLY A 107 -3.32 6.89 18.17
C GLY A 107 -4.08 5.78 17.42
N ALA A 108 -4.02 5.76 16.09
CA ALA A 108 -4.66 4.70 15.29
C ALA A 108 -4.10 3.31 15.61
N ARG A 109 -5.01 2.35 15.73
CA ARG A 109 -4.72 0.91 15.87
C ARG A 109 -5.71 0.10 15.04
N GLY A 110 -5.51 -1.21 14.98
CA GLY A 110 -6.42 -2.15 14.33
C GLY A 110 -5.70 -2.97 13.27
N GLN A 111 -6.37 -3.21 12.14
CA GLN A 111 -5.83 -4.03 11.06
C GLN A 111 -6.20 -3.46 9.70
N VAL A 112 -5.42 -3.84 8.69
CA VAL A 112 -5.70 -3.53 7.29
C VAL A 112 -5.74 -4.82 6.49
N LYS A 113 -6.81 -5.00 5.71
CA LYS A 113 -6.88 -6.06 4.72
C LYS A 113 -6.12 -5.62 3.48
N LEU A 114 -5.14 -6.41 3.03
CA LEU A 114 -4.43 -6.25 1.77
C LEU A 114 -5.04 -7.23 0.75
N GLN A 115 -5.44 -6.70 -0.41
CA GLN A 115 -5.93 -7.48 -1.53
C GLN A 115 -5.09 -7.20 -2.77
N GLN A 116 -4.48 -8.22 -3.34
CA GLN A 116 -3.69 -8.10 -4.55
C GLN A 116 -4.58 -8.24 -5.78
N LEU A 117 -4.69 -7.18 -6.58
CA LEU A 117 -5.55 -7.16 -7.77
C LEU A 117 -4.76 -7.53 -9.04
N ILE A 118 -3.56 -6.98 -9.18
CA ILE A 118 -2.62 -7.31 -10.26
C ILE A 118 -1.23 -7.35 -9.65
N PHE A 119 -0.60 -8.52 -9.64
CA PHE A 119 0.76 -8.67 -9.14
C PHE A 119 1.79 -8.03 -10.10
N PRO A 120 2.79 -7.27 -9.62
CA PRO A 120 2.91 -6.63 -8.30
C PRO A 120 2.41 -5.17 -8.29
N VAL A 121 1.67 -4.73 -9.32
CA VAL A 121 1.47 -3.31 -9.63
C VAL A 121 0.18 -2.68 -9.09
N LYS A 122 -0.79 -3.48 -8.64
CA LYS A 122 -2.09 -2.96 -8.17
C LYS A 122 -2.59 -3.71 -6.95
N LEU A 123 -2.71 -3.00 -5.83
CA LEU A 123 -3.22 -3.51 -4.56
C LEU A 123 -4.36 -2.62 -4.06
N PHE A 124 -5.26 -3.22 -3.29
CA PHE A 124 -6.36 -2.53 -2.63
C PHE A 124 -6.36 -2.82 -1.14
N TYR A 125 -6.60 -1.79 -0.34
CA TYR A 125 -6.57 -1.88 1.11
C TYR A 125 -7.87 -1.43 1.74
N THR A 126 -8.31 -2.21 2.72
CA THR A 126 -9.42 -1.84 3.62
C THR A 126 -8.89 -1.71 5.04
N PHE A 127 -8.79 -0.47 5.52
CA PHE A 127 -8.38 -0.17 6.88
C PHE A 127 -9.57 -0.21 7.85
N TYR A 128 -9.42 -1.01 8.90
CA TYR A 128 -10.30 -1.09 10.06
C TYR A 128 -9.62 -0.36 11.22
N LEU A 129 -9.80 0.96 11.25
CA LEU A 129 -9.12 1.84 12.20
C LEU A 129 -9.95 2.01 13.47
N GLU A 130 -9.26 1.94 14.61
CA GLU A 130 -9.79 2.22 15.93
C GLU A 130 -8.94 3.27 16.64
N GLY A 131 -9.48 3.85 17.72
CA GLY A 131 -8.72 4.72 18.62
C GLY A 131 -8.56 6.17 18.15
N ILE A 132 -9.20 6.55 17.04
CA ILE A 132 -9.14 7.89 16.46
C ILE A 132 -10.54 8.50 16.26
N PRO A 133 -10.66 9.84 16.22
CA PRO A 133 -11.89 10.51 15.81
C PRO A 133 -12.31 10.16 14.37
N PRO A 134 -13.53 10.51 13.95
CA PRO A 134 -13.95 10.39 12.55
C PRO A 134 -12.95 11.07 11.60
N LEU A 135 -12.59 10.37 10.52
CA LEU A 135 -11.66 10.89 9.52
C LEU A 135 -12.29 12.03 8.71
N PRO A 136 -11.46 12.97 8.20
CA PRO A 136 -11.91 13.97 7.23
C PRO A 136 -12.60 13.32 6.03
N GLN A 137 -13.72 13.91 5.58
CA GLN A 137 -14.52 13.37 4.46
C GLN A 137 -13.73 13.24 3.15
N GLU A 138 -12.72 14.09 2.95
CA GLU A 138 -11.85 14.02 1.77
C GLU A 138 -11.08 12.69 1.66
N LEU A 139 -10.86 11.99 2.79
CA LEU A 139 -10.20 10.68 2.83
C LEU A 139 -11.19 9.49 2.72
N LEU A 140 -12.51 9.77 2.64
CA LEU A 140 -13.59 8.79 2.83
C LEU A 140 -14.55 8.65 1.64
N GLY A 141 -14.17 9.05 0.44
CA GLY A 141 -15.02 8.89 -0.74
C GLY A 141 -15.46 7.44 -0.99
N ARG A 142 -16.50 7.30 -1.80
CA ARG A 142 -17.16 6.01 -2.06
C ARG A 142 -16.22 5.06 -2.80
N PRO A 143 -15.90 3.87 -2.25
CA PRO A 143 -14.97 2.97 -2.91
C PRO A 143 -15.58 2.38 -4.19
N LEU A 144 -14.77 2.30 -5.24
CA LEU A 144 -15.05 1.44 -6.38
C LEU A 144 -14.87 -0.03 -5.98
N HIS A 145 -15.61 -0.92 -6.63
CA HIS A 145 -15.41 -2.36 -6.44
C HIS A 145 -13.97 -2.74 -6.83
N PRO A 146 -13.19 -3.38 -5.93
CA PRO A 146 -11.83 -3.82 -6.22
C PRO A 146 -11.80 -4.75 -7.43
N SER A 147 -11.13 -4.34 -8.49
CA SER A 147 -11.00 -5.15 -9.72
C SER A 147 -9.73 -4.80 -10.49
N PRO A 148 -9.26 -5.70 -11.37
CA PRO A 148 -8.14 -5.41 -12.26
C PRO A 148 -8.38 -4.17 -13.16
N HIS A 149 -9.63 -3.83 -13.45
CA HIS A 149 -10.00 -2.73 -14.35
C HIS A 149 -10.17 -1.38 -13.64
N ALA A 150 -10.12 -1.33 -12.31
CA ALA A 150 -10.18 -0.07 -11.57
C ALA A 150 -8.91 0.75 -11.86
N GLU A 151 -9.06 1.98 -12.33
CA GLU A 151 -7.96 2.88 -12.68
C GLU A 151 -8.18 4.26 -12.05
N PRO A 152 -7.10 4.98 -11.65
CA PRO A 152 -7.18 6.37 -11.27
C PRO A 152 -7.74 7.21 -12.42
N THR A 153 -8.57 8.19 -12.10
CA THR A 153 -9.08 9.13 -13.10
C THR A 153 -7.92 9.87 -13.78
N PRO A 154 -8.08 10.35 -15.03
CA PRO A 154 -7.03 11.13 -15.69
C PRO A 154 -6.55 12.32 -14.85
N ALA A 155 -7.47 13.04 -14.20
CA ALA A 155 -7.14 14.17 -13.33
C ALA A 155 -6.33 13.76 -12.10
N ALA A 156 -6.67 12.62 -11.45
CA ALA A 156 -5.92 12.11 -10.31
C ALA A 156 -4.50 11.66 -10.71
N ARG A 157 -4.39 10.98 -11.85
CA ARG A 157 -3.10 10.54 -12.40
C ARG A 157 -2.21 11.73 -12.80
N ALA A 158 -2.82 12.75 -13.40
CA ALA A 158 -2.16 14.02 -13.74
C ALA A 158 -1.90 14.92 -12.53
N CYS A 159 -2.32 14.52 -11.33
CA CYS A 159 -2.18 15.28 -10.09
C CYS A 159 -2.76 16.69 -10.18
N GLU A 160 -3.92 16.84 -10.84
CA GLU A 160 -4.59 18.13 -10.94
C GLU A 160 -4.99 18.65 -9.55
N PRO A 161 -5.01 19.97 -9.32
CA PRO A 161 -5.23 20.53 -7.97
C PRO A 161 -6.51 20.06 -7.28
N HIS A 162 -7.58 19.81 -8.03
CA HIS A 162 -8.85 19.33 -7.49
C HIS A 162 -8.88 17.81 -7.23
N ALA A 163 -7.98 17.06 -7.88
CA ALA A 163 -7.87 15.60 -7.86
C ALA A 163 -6.66 15.12 -7.03
N THR A 164 -6.18 15.98 -6.15
CA THR A 164 -5.18 15.67 -5.12
C THR A 164 -5.75 16.10 -3.77
N ILE A 165 -5.14 15.64 -2.69
CA ILE A 165 -5.24 16.31 -1.40
C ILE A 165 -4.19 17.43 -1.33
N ASN A 166 -4.39 18.39 -0.43
CA ASN A 166 -3.39 19.42 -0.17
C ASN A 166 -2.06 18.79 0.24
N ASN A 167 -0.99 19.25 -0.41
CA ASN A 167 0.39 18.79 -0.19
C ASN A 167 0.51 17.26 -0.11
N TYR A 168 -0.13 16.56 -1.07
CA TYR A 168 -0.01 15.10 -1.21
C TYR A 168 1.47 14.69 -1.23
N THR A 169 1.77 13.56 -0.59
CA THR A 169 3.15 13.06 -0.55
C THR A 169 3.52 12.47 -1.91
N ASN A 170 4.69 12.84 -2.44
CA ASN A 170 5.19 12.30 -3.70
C ASN A 170 6.56 11.67 -3.54
#